data_AF-A0A949EYM7-F1
#
_entry.id   AF-A0A949EYM7-F1
#
_cell.length_a   1.000
_cell.length_b   1.000
_cell.length_c   1.000
_cell.angle_alpha   90.00
_cell.angle_beta   90.00
_cell.angle_gamma   90.00
#
_symmetry.space_group_name_H-M   'P 1'
#
loop_
_entity.id
_entity.type
_entity.pdbx_description
1 polymer ?
#
loop_
_entity_poly.entity_id
_entity_poly.type
_entity_poly.pdbx_seq_one_letter_code
_entity_poly.pdbx_strand_id
1 'polypeptide(L)'
;MAYGSKGIFQLARSKPEINYTGLDEEELKDDLGIIDTHLDYLEKGLQEIKEMEEIHPGALKLFGTEEDRMGELKVDAMAMVLERCRPGRVQQILGKTKLNYFGHRRILYPSDDLKPSPEDLKIFKDIFFSFHSIARTALIIGQGRDSKGRKYICCMLGKRTRDNPAPGETLGDILKLNGSIYLFEDGTFGNTLPEEYKEEKNKEKQPKKKGFFQKIIWIERRKIMPKRKC
;
A
#
# COMPACT_ATOMS: atom_id res chain seq x y z
N MET A 1 7.36 -10.78 -32.33
CA MET A 1 7.94 -9.65 -31.57
C MET A 1 7.64 -9.85 -30.10
N ALA A 2 8.64 -10.28 -29.31
CA ALA A 2 8.51 -10.59 -27.89
C ALA A 2 9.58 -9.79 -27.11
N TYR A 3 9.30 -8.53 -26.82
CA TYR A 3 10.28 -7.59 -26.24
C TYR A 3 9.86 -6.95 -24.92
N GLY A 4 8.75 -7.40 -24.32
CA GLY A 4 8.18 -6.71 -23.18
C GLY A 4 8.76 -7.05 -21.82
N SER A 5 8.72 -8.32 -21.44
CA SER A 5 9.28 -8.79 -20.18
C SER A 5 10.81 -8.80 -20.20
N LYS A 6 11.44 -8.91 -21.39
CA LYS A 6 12.90 -8.92 -21.51
C LYS A 6 13.55 -7.60 -21.11
N GLY A 7 12.90 -6.45 -21.32
CA GLY A 7 13.50 -5.12 -21.05
C GLY A 7 13.80 -4.86 -19.58
N ILE A 8 12.82 -5.03 -18.69
CA ILE A 8 13.00 -4.79 -17.25
C ILE A 8 13.91 -5.85 -16.61
N PHE A 9 13.79 -7.12 -16.99
CA PHE A 9 14.67 -8.17 -16.46
C PHE A 9 16.09 -8.12 -17.08
N GLN A 10 16.26 -7.58 -18.30
CA GLN A 10 17.59 -7.22 -18.83
C GLN A 10 18.17 -6.01 -18.11
N LEU A 11 17.36 -4.99 -17.80
CA LEU A 11 17.80 -3.83 -17.01
C LEU A 11 18.25 -4.26 -15.61
N ALA A 12 17.44 -5.06 -14.92
CA ALA A 12 17.79 -5.65 -13.62
C ALA A 12 19.01 -6.58 -13.69
N ARG A 13 19.22 -7.29 -14.82
CA ARG A 13 20.46 -8.06 -15.07
C ARG A 13 21.68 -7.19 -15.36
N SER A 14 21.49 -6.05 -16.04
CA SER A 14 22.57 -5.13 -16.41
C SER A 14 22.99 -4.21 -15.27
N LYS A 15 22.11 -3.99 -14.29
CA LYS A 15 22.33 -3.17 -13.10
C LYS A 15 21.84 -3.91 -11.83
N PRO A 16 22.48 -5.05 -11.46
CA PRO A 16 22.04 -5.89 -10.34
C PRO A 16 22.12 -5.21 -8.97
N GLU A 17 22.85 -4.09 -8.87
CA GLU A 17 23.01 -3.30 -7.65
C GLU A 17 21.81 -2.37 -7.37
N ILE A 18 20.92 -2.14 -8.35
CA ILE A 18 19.79 -1.21 -8.15
C ILE A 18 18.68 -1.92 -7.39
N ASN A 19 18.49 -1.49 -6.14
CA ASN A 19 17.33 -1.87 -5.34
C ASN A 19 16.08 -1.12 -5.80
N TYR A 20 15.44 -1.64 -6.86
CA TYR A 20 14.20 -1.09 -7.41
C TYR A 20 13.02 -1.10 -6.41
N THR A 21 13.10 -1.86 -5.32
CA THR A 21 12.05 -1.86 -4.29
C THR A 21 12.01 -0.53 -3.51
N GLY A 22 13.08 0.26 -3.55
CA GLY A 22 13.14 1.58 -2.93
C GLY A 22 12.61 2.73 -3.79
N LEU A 23 12.66 2.57 -5.12
CA LEU A 23 12.55 3.69 -6.06
C LEU A 23 11.11 4.21 -6.23
N ASP A 24 10.92 5.52 -6.26
CA ASP A 24 9.65 6.15 -6.63
C ASP A 24 9.47 6.32 -8.16
N GLU A 25 8.37 6.92 -8.60
CA GLU A 25 8.06 7.07 -10.03
C GLU A 25 9.13 7.88 -10.79
N GLU A 26 9.62 8.98 -10.21
CA GLU A 26 10.61 9.84 -10.83
C GLU A 26 11.93 9.08 -10.98
N GLU A 27 12.38 8.42 -9.91
CA GLU A 27 13.58 7.58 -9.92
C GLU A 27 13.45 6.40 -10.90
N LEU A 28 12.27 5.76 -11.00
CA LEU A 28 12.03 4.70 -11.99
C LEU A 28 12.10 5.23 -13.43
N LYS A 29 11.60 6.44 -13.70
CA LYS A 29 11.65 7.02 -15.05
C LYS A 29 13.06 7.50 -15.40
N ASP A 30 13.70 8.20 -14.49
CA ASP A 30 14.97 8.89 -14.73
C ASP A 30 16.17 7.92 -14.65
N ASP A 31 16.23 7.05 -13.64
CA ASP A 31 17.39 6.18 -13.42
C ASP A 31 17.33 4.87 -14.23
N LEU A 32 16.11 4.37 -14.47
CA LEU A 32 15.87 3.12 -15.19
C LEU A 32 15.34 3.31 -16.62
N GLY A 33 15.01 4.55 -17.03
CA GLY A 33 14.50 4.82 -18.37
C GLY A 33 13.13 4.15 -18.62
N ILE A 34 12.28 4.05 -17.60
CA ILE A 34 10.96 3.46 -17.72
C ILE A 34 10.06 4.38 -18.56
N ILE A 35 9.64 3.90 -19.73
CA ILE A 35 8.70 4.58 -20.64
C ILE A 35 7.35 3.84 -20.67
N ASP A 36 6.32 4.48 -21.22
CA ASP A 36 4.96 3.92 -21.28
C ASP A 36 4.90 2.54 -21.94
N THR A 37 5.69 2.29 -22.98
CA THR A 37 5.74 0.99 -23.63
C THR A 37 6.21 -0.12 -22.67
N HIS A 38 7.16 0.17 -21.76
CA HIS A 38 7.57 -0.78 -20.72
C HIS A 38 6.41 -1.09 -19.77
N LEU A 39 5.64 -0.07 -19.38
CA LEU A 39 4.47 -0.23 -18.52
C LEU A 39 3.39 -1.08 -19.18
N ASP A 40 3.12 -0.87 -20.47
CA ASP A 40 2.14 -1.67 -21.23
C ASP A 40 2.54 -3.15 -21.29
N TYR A 41 3.84 -3.45 -21.35
CA TYR A 41 4.34 -4.81 -21.30
C TYR A 41 4.22 -5.44 -19.90
N LEU A 42 4.46 -4.66 -18.84
CA LEU A 42 4.22 -5.11 -17.47
C LEU A 42 2.74 -5.43 -17.25
N GLU A 43 1.83 -4.59 -17.75
CA GLU A 43 0.39 -4.83 -17.68
C GLU A 43 -0.01 -6.14 -18.35
N LYS A 44 0.47 -6.38 -19.58
CA LYS A 44 0.22 -7.63 -20.30
C LYS A 44 0.73 -8.84 -19.53
N GLY A 45 1.94 -8.77 -18.99
CA GLY A 45 2.50 -9.87 -18.20
C GLY A 45 1.70 -10.16 -16.93
N LEU A 46 1.23 -9.14 -16.22
CA LEU A 46 0.36 -9.32 -15.05
C LEU A 46 -1.03 -9.86 -15.42
N GLN A 47 -1.55 -9.50 -16.59
CA GLN A 47 -2.80 -10.05 -17.12
C GLN A 47 -2.65 -11.55 -17.45
N GLU A 48 -1.55 -11.96 -18.09
CA GLU A 48 -1.23 -13.37 -18.32
C GLU A 48 -1.11 -14.16 -17.00
N ILE A 49 -0.44 -13.58 -16.00
CA ILE A 49 -0.32 -14.20 -14.66
C ILE A 49 -1.69 -14.37 -14.01
N LYS A 50 -2.58 -13.38 -14.13
CA LYS A 50 -3.95 -13.49 -13.62
C LYS A 50 -4.69 -14.67 -14.26
N GLU A 51 -4.64 -14.76 -15.60
CA GLU A 51 -5.29 -15.84 -16.35
C GLU A 51 -4.73 -17.21 -15.96
N MET A 52 -3.41 -17.31 -15.74
CA MET A 52 -2.78 -18.54 -15.25
C MET A 52 -3.24 -18.93 -13.84
N GLU A 53 -3.32 -17.99 -12.91
CA GLU A 53 -3.79 -18.24 -11.54
C GLU A 53 -5.30 -18.57 -11.48
N GLU A 54 -6.10 -18.05 -12.41
CA GLU A 54 -7.51 -18.42 -12.56
C GLU A 54 -7.68 -19.86 -13.06
N ILE A 55 -6.77 -20.35 -13.92
CA ILE A 55 -6.77 -21.74 -14.41
C ILE A 55 -6.20 -22.70 -13.36
N HIS A 56 -5.09 -22.32 -12.72
CA HIS A 56 -4.40 -23.14 -11.74
C HIS A 56 -3.94 -22.27 -10.55
N PRO A 57 -4.71 -22.23 -9.45
CA PRO A 57 -4.33 -21.49 -8.25
C PRO A 57 -2.93 -21.89 -7.77
N GLY A 58 -2.04 -20.91 -7.58
CA GLY A 58 -0.66 -21.15 -7.18
C GLY A 58 0.27 -21.59 -8.33
N ALA A 59 -0.11 -21.37 -9.59
CA ALA A 59 0.74 -21.64 -10.75
C ALA A 59 2.14 -20.99 -10.63
N LEU A 60 2.25 -19.82 -9.98
CA LEU A 60 3.53 -19.16 -9.76
C LEU A 60 4.51 -19.98 -8.92
N LYS A 61 4.02 -20.87 -8.06
CA LYS A 61 4.85 -21.78 -7.25
C LYS A 61 5.51 -22.87 -8.09
N LEU A 62 4.98 -23.15 -9.29
CA LEU A 62 5.55 -24.11 -10.23
C LEU A 62 6.81 -23.55 -10.93
N PHE A 63 6.98 -22.21 -10.94
CA PHE A 63 8.12 -21.53 -11.56
C PHE A 63 9.23 -21.24 -10.53
N GLY A 64 9.78 -22.31 -9.96
CA GLY A 64 10.87 -22.26 -8.99
C GLY A 64 10.86 -23.48 -8.08
N THR A 65 11.91 -23.64 -7.27
CA THR A 65 11.81 -24.50 -6.08
C THR A 65 10.97 -23.77 -5.02
N GLU A 66 10.33 -24.50 -4.09
CA GLU A 66 9.60 -23.84 -2.98
C GLU A 66 10.53 -22.92 -2.16
N GLU A 67 11.83 -23.22 -2.13
CA GLU A 67 12.86 -22.46 -1.44
C GLU A 67 13.20 -21.13 -2.13
N ASP A 68 13.16 -21.09 -3.47
CA ASP A 68 13.66 -19.93 -4.23
C ASP A 68 12.62 -18.83 -4.45
N ARG A 69 11.31 -19.15 -4.44
CA ARG A 69 10.17 -18.20 -4.66
C ARG A 69 10.37 -17.22 -5.83
N MET A 70 11.20 -17.58 -6.81
CA MET A 70 11.68 -16.66 -7.84
C MET A 70 10.57 -16.17 -8.76
N GLY A 71 9.56 -17.00 -9.04
CA GLY A 71 8.36 -16.61 -9.77
C GLY A 71 7.63 -15.47 -9.06
N GLU A 72 7.31 -15.64 -7.77
CA GLU A 72 6.60 -14.64 -6.98
C GLU A 72 7.37 -13.31 -6.88
N LEU A 73 8.69 -13.37 -6.67
CA LEU A 73 9.53 -12.18 -6.60
C LEU A 73 9.53 -11.37 -7.91
N LYS A 74 9.52 -12.05 -9.06
CA LYS A 74 9.42 -11.39 -10.36
C LYS A 74 8.07 -10.72 -10.56
N VAL A 75 6.98 -11.38 -10.16
CA VAL A 75 5.63 -10.80 -10.20
C VAL A 75 5.55 -9.58 -9.29
N ASP A 76 6.10 -9.67 -8.07
CA ASP A 76 6.14 -8.56 -7.14
C ASP A 76 6.94 -7.38 -7.70
N ALA A 77 8.08 -7.62 -8.36
CA ALA A 77 8.86 -6.58 -9.02
C ALA A 77 8.05 -5.88 -10.13
N MET A 78 7.40 -6.66 -11.01
CA MET A 78 6.54 -6.13 -12.07
C MET A 78 5.39 -5.30 -11.50
N ALA A 79 4.73 -5.81 -10.46
CA ALA A 79 3.64 -5.14 -9.77
C ALA A 79 4.10 -3.85 -9.08
N MET A 80 5.25 -3.84 -8.40
CA MET A 80 5.78 -2.63 -7.77
C MET A 80 6.07 -1.53 -8.80
N VAL A 81 6.76 -1.85 -9.90
CA VAL A 81 7.07 -0.86 -10.94
C VAL A 81 5.79 -0.32 -11.57
N LEU A 82 4.88 -1.21 -11.97
CA LEU A 82 3.61 -0.79 -12.57
C LEU A 82 2.76 0.04 -11.60
N GLU A 83 2.61 -0.40 -10.35
CA GLU A 83 1.79 0.28 -9.36
C GLU A 83 2.33 1.66 -9.02
N ARG A 84 3.66 1.86 -9.03
CA ARG A 84 4.30 3.16 -8.78
C ARG A 84 4.14 4.12 -9.94
N CYS A 85 4.25 3.64 -11.18
CA CYS A 85 4.06 4.49 -12.37
C CYS A 85 2.59 4.67 -12.79
N ARG A 86 1.71 3.72 -12.47
CA ARG A 86 0.26 3.74 -12.76
C ARG A 86 -0.54 3.33 -11.51
N PRO A 87 -0.69 4.24 -10.52
CA PRO A 87 -1.38 3.97 -9.25
C PRO A 87 -2.78 3.35 -9.38
N GLY A 88 -2.94 2.18 -8.75
CA GLY A 88 -4.15 1.37 -8.70
C GLY A 88 -4.26 0.35 -9.83
N ARG A 89 -3.34 0.35 -10.80
CA ARG A 89 -3.42 -0.51 -11.99
C ARG A 89 -3.24 -1.98 -11.65
N VAL A 90 -2.39 -2.31 -10.67
CA VAL A 90 -2.19 -3.71 -10.25
C VAL A 90 -3.49 -4.28 -9.67
N GLN A 91 -4.19 -3.51 -8.83
CA GLN A 91 -5.47 -3.95 -8.27
C GLN A 91 -6.55 -4.11 -9.36
N GLN A 92 -6.55 -3.26 -10.39
CA GLN A 92 -7.48 -3.40 -11.52
C GLN A 92 -7.25 -4.69 -12.30
N ILE A 93 -5.99 -5.06 -12.52
CA ILE A 93 -5.62 -6.27 -13.25
C ILE A 93 -5.87 -7.49 -12.36
N LEU A 94 -5.18 -7.60 -11.22
CA LEU A 94 -5.16 -8.80 -10.39
C LEU A 94 -6.38 -8.93 -9.44
N GLY A 95 -7.18 -7.88 -9.26
CA GLY A 95 -8.27 -7.85 -8.27
C GLY A 95 -7.79 -7.75 -6.81
N LYS A 96 -6.48 -7.73 -6.58
CA LYS A 96 -5.81 -7.68 -5.28
C LYS A 96 -4.53 -6.86 -5.36
N THR A 97 -4.02 -6.41 -4.23
CA THR A 97 -2.78 -5.63 -4.12
C THR A 97 -2.06 -5.92 -2.81
N LYS A 98 -0.88 -5.33 -2.61
CA LYS A 98 -0.07 -5.39 -1.38
C LYS A 98 0.30 -3.97 -0.97
N LEU A 99 0.54 -3.74 0.32
CA LEU A 99 1.05 -2.44 0.77
C LEU A 99 2.40 -2.11 0.12
N ASN A 100 3.25 -3.13 -0.04
CA ASN A 100 4.57 -2.98 -0.66
C ASN A 100 4.53 -2.37 -2.08
N TYR A 101 3.44 -2.61 -2.83
CA TYR A 101 3.29 -2.11 -4.20
C TYR A 101 3.09 -0.60 -4.25
N PHE A 102 2.48 0.00 -3.22
CA PHE A 102 2.27 1.45 -3.18
C PHE A 102 3.60 2.23 -3.13
N GLY A 103 4.66 1.63 -2.59
CA GLY A 103 5.92 2.32 -2.37
C GLY A 103 5.87 3.29 -1.17
N HIS A 104 7.04 3.73 -0.74
CA HIS A 104 7.20 4.43 0.53
C HIS A 104 6.48 5.80 0.59
N ARG A 105 6.39 6.52 -0.55
CA ARG A 105 5.71 7.84 -0.62
C ARG A 105 4.19 7.76 -0.46
N ARG A 106 3.57 6.60 -0.73
CA ARG A 106 2.11 6.40 -0.72
C ARG A 106 1.59 5.58 0.47
N ILE A 107 2.49 5.16 1.36
CA ILE A 107 2.16 4.65 2.69
C ILE A 107 2.36 5.79 3.69
N LEU A 108 1.27 6.30 4.23
CA LEU A 108 1.22 7.46 5.10
C LEU A 108 1.04 7.04 6.57
N TYR A 109 1.42 7.96 7.46
CA TYR A 109 1.26 7.82 8.90
C TYR A 109 0.64 9.11 9.47
N PRO A 110 -0.25 9.04 10.48
CA PRO A 110 -0.85 10.24 11.08
C PRO A 110 0.17 11.15 11.76
N SER A 111 1.24 10.56 12.31
CA SER A 111 2.40 11.24 12.86
C SER A 111 3.60 10.29 12.86
N ASP A 112 4.81 10.84 12.90
CA ASP A 112 6.04 10.03 12.94
C ASP A 112 6.10 9.14 14.18
N ASP A 113 5.59 9.62 15.32
CA ASP A 113 5.49 8.84 16.57
C ASP A 113 4.57 7.60 16.47
N LEU A 114 3.70 7.54 15.47
CA LEU A 114 2.76 6.44 15.22
C LEU A 114 3.23 5.52 14.09
N LYS A 115 4.40 5.79 13.51
CA LYS A 115 5.00 4.94 12.47
C LYS A 115 5.45 3.62 13.12
N PRO A 116 4.93 2.46 12.67
CA PRO A 116 5.42 1.17 13.13
C PRO A 116 6.91 1.01 12.82
N SER A 117 7.62 0.23 13.64
CA SER A 117 8.99 -0.13 13.35
C SER A 117 9.09 -0.82 11.97
N PRO A 118 10.20 -0.66 11.24
CA PRO A 118 10.40 -1.37 9.97
C PRO A 118 10.18 -2.89 10.08
N GLU A 119 10.59 -3.48 11.21
CA GLU A 119 10.45 -4.91 11.53
C GLU A 119 8.98 -5.30 11.71
N ASP A 120 8.21 -4.53 12.49
CA ASP A 120 6.78 -4.78 12.69
C ASP A 120 6.01 -4.59 11.39
N LEU A 121 6.39 -3.63 10.54
CA LEU A 121 5.71 -3.38 9.29
C LEU A 121 6.03 -4.45 8.22
N LYS A 122 7.18 -5.11 8.31
CA LYS A 122 7.68 -6.07 7.32
C LYS A 122 6.66 -7.18 7.03
N ILE A 123 6.07 -7.76 8.07
CA ILE A 123 5.11 -8.86 7.93
C ILE A 123 3.83 -8.44 7.19
N PHE A 124 3.42 -7.17 7.33
CA PHE A 124 2.19 -6.68 6.74
C PHE A 124 2.35 -6.18 5.30
N LYS A 125 3.58 -5.81 4.91
CA LYS A 125 3.86 -5.26 3.57
C LYS A 125 3.50 -6.21 2.45
N ASP A 126 3.73 -7.51 2.67
CA ASP A 126 3.61 -8.53 1.64
C ASP A 126 2.27 -9.29 1.67
N ILE A 127 1.33 -8.85 2.51
CA ILE A 127 0.00 -9.43 2.60
C ILE A 127 -0.85 -8.97 1.41
N PHE A 128 -1.35 -9.93 0.64
CA PHE A 128 -2.34 -9.66 -0.39
C PHE A 128 -3.67 -9.28 0.24
N PHE A 129 -4.29 -8.23 -0.29
CA PHE A 129 -5.64 -7.87 0.06
C PHE A 129 -6.44 -7.39 -1.15
N SER A 130 -7.75 -7.58 -1.06
CA SER A 130 -8.72 -7.10 -2.04
C SER A 130 -9.64 -6.08 -1.38
N PHE A 131 -10.05 -5.08 -2.16
CA PHE A 131 -10.96 -4.04 -1.70
C PHE A 131 -11.92 -3.67 -2.83
N HIS A 132 -13.16 -3.32 -2.49
CA HIS A 132 -14.22 -3.09 -3.48
C HIS A 132 -13.96 -1.88 -4.39
N SER A 133 -13.03 -1.02 -4.02
CA SER A 133 -12.62 0.16 -4.78
C SER A 133 -11.11 0.20 -4.93
N ILE A 134 -10.65 0.80 -6.02
CA ILE A 134 -9.21 0.93 -6.32
C ILE A 134 -8.55 1.86 -5.31
N ALA A 135 -7.61 1.29 -4.53
CA ALA A 135 -6.77 2.00 -3.59
C ALA A 135 -5.50 2.46 -4.30
N ARG A 136 -5.12 3.73 -4.09
CA ARG A 136 -3.89 4.32 -4.63
C ARG A 136 -2.90 4.72 -3.55
N THR A 137 -3.37 4.86 -2.31
CA THR A 137 -2.59 5.17 -1.11
C THR A 137 -3.14 4.42 0.09
N ALA A 138 -2.32 4.26 1.12
CA ALA A 138 -2.72 3.70 2.41
C ALA A 138 -2.23 4.60 3.56
N LEU A 139 -3.09 4.90 4.53
CA LEU A 139 -2.74 5.55 5.79
C LEU A 139 -2.83 4.53 6.92
N ILE A 140 -1.72 4.23 7.59
CA ILE A 140 -1.72 3.31 8.74
C ILE A 140 -2.16 4.08 9.98
N ILE A 141 -3.40 3.85 10.43
CA ILE A 141 -4.03 4.61 11.52
C ILE A 141 -3.94 3.92 12.89
N GLY A 142 -3.50 2.67 12.93
CA GLY A 142 -3.34 1.95 14.19
C GLY A 142 -2.78 0.56 14.00
N GLN A 143 -2.36 -0.02 15.13
CA GLN A 143 -1.89 -1.38 15.25
C GLN A 143 -2.36 -1.95 16.59
N GLY A 144 -2.47 -3.28 16.68
CA GLY A 144 -2.93 -3.93 17.90
C GLY A 144 -2.85 -5.44 17.82
N ARG A 145 -3.53 -6.10 18.77
CA ARG A 145 -3.78 -7.53 18.74
C ARG A 145 -5.28 -7.78 18.74
N ASP A 146 -5.73 -8.75 17.97
CA ASP A 146 -7.11 -9.23 18.03
C ASP A 146 -7.33 -10.11 19.27
N SER A 147 -8.55 -10.61 19.43
CA SER A 147 -8.93 -11.49 20.54
C SER A 147 -8.22 -12.85 20.54
N LYS A 148 -7.70 -13.28 19.40
CA LYS A 148 -6.88 -14.49 19.25
C LYS A 148 -5.40 -14.20 19.51
N GLY A 149 -5.06 -12.98 19.91
CA GLY A 149 -3.69 -12.54 20.14
C GLY A 149 -2.92 -12.22 18.86
N ARG A 150 -3.53 -12.29 17.67
CA ARG A 150 -2.86 -12.04 16.39
C ARG A 150 -2.60 -10.55 16.23
N LYS A 151 -1.37 -10.16 15.90
CA LYS A 151 -1.05 -8.77 15.56
C LYS A 151 -1.80 -8.33 14.30
N TYR A 152 -2.23 -7.08 14.27
CA TYR A 152 -2.81 -6.47 13.09
C TYR A 152 -2.39 -5.01 12.92
N ILE A 153 -2.48 -4.50 11.69
CA ILE A 153 -2.50 -3.08 11.37
C ILE A 153 -3.83 -2.68 10.75
N CYS A 154 -4.29 -1.46 11.07
CA CYS A 154 -5.47 -0.85 10.47
C CYS A 154 -5.03 0.20 9.46
N CYS A 155 -5.40 0.01 8.21
CA CYS A 155 -5.08 0.90 7.10
C CYS A 155 -6.36 1.56 6.58
N MET A 156 -6.36 2.88 6.45
CA MET A 156 -7.34 3.60 5.65
C MET A 156 -6.86 3.68 4.21
N LEU A 157 -7.72 3.35 3.26
CA LEU A 157 -7.37 3.34 1.83
C LEU A 157 -7.88 4.61 1.13
N GLY A 158 -7.03 5.25 0.32
CA GLY A 158 -7.34 6.47 -0.43
C GLY A 158 -7.49 6.23 -1.93
N LYS A 159 -8.35 7.02 -2.60
CA LYS A 159 -8.57 6.99 -4.06
C LYS A 159 -7.55 7.80 -4.85
N ARG A 160 -6.83 8.72 -4.21
CA ARG A 160 -5.94 9.69 -4.86
C ARG A 160 -4.51 9.47 -4.39
N THR A 161 -3.55 9.78 -5.25
CA THR A 161 -2.15 9.88 -4.86
C THR A 161 -1.87 11.26 -4.26
N ARG A 162 -0.82 11.35 -3.45
CA ARG A 162 -0.38 12.61 -2.84
C ARG A 162 0.35 13.51 -3.84
N ASP A 163 0.84 12.92 -4.92
CA ASP A 163 1.81 13.56 -5.82
C ASP A 163 1.17 14.63 -6.73
N ASN A 164 -0.16 14.75 -6.71
CA ASN A 164 -0.87 15.80 -7.45
C ASN A 164 -2.03 16.38 -6.63
N PRO A 165 -1.74 17.08 -5.51
CA PRO A 165 -2.78 17.67 -4.69
C PRO A 165 -3.35 18.90 -5.40
N ALA A 166 -4.67 19.01 -5.47
CA ALA A 166 -5.30 20.24 -5.93
C ALA A 166 -4.97 21.42 -4.97
N PRO A 167 -4.92 22.66 -5.46
CA PRO A 167 -4.69 23.82 -4.60
C PRO A 167 -5.70 23.85 -3.43
N GLY A 168 -5.19 23.85 -2.19
CA GLY A 168 -6.01 23.85 -0.96
C GLY A 168 -6.50 22.48 -0.49
N GLU A 169 -6.07 21.38 -1.12
CA GLU A 169 -6.45 20.02 -0.75
C GLU A 169 -5.80 19.60 0.58
N THR A 170 -6.61 19.17 1.55
CA THR A 170 -6.13 18.68 2.86
C THR A 170 -5.81 17.18 2.81
N LEU A 171 -5.12 16.66 3.84
CA LEU A 171 -4.92 15.22 3.97
C LEU A 171 -6.26 14.48 3.96
N GLY A 172 -7.32 15.07 4.52
CA GLY A 172 -8.68 14.50 4.51
C GLY A 172 -9.30 14.42 3.11
N ASP A 173 -8.93 15.32 2.20
CA ASP A 173 -9.43 15.34 0.82
C ASP A 173 -8.71 14.31 -0.07
N ILE A 174 -7.37 14.21 0.08
CA ILE A 174 -6.55 13.15 -0.55
C ILE A 174 -7.07 11.79 -0.07
N LEU A 175 -7.39 11.72 1.22
CA LEU A 175 -7.90 10.52 1.84
C LEU A 175 -9.37 10.26 1.56
N LYS A 176 -10.13 11.00 0.73
CA LYS A 176 -11.57 10.72 0.45
C LYS A 176 -11.86 9.22 0.44
N LEU A 177 -12.35 8.75 1.59
CA LEU A 177 -11.99 7.43 2.12
C LEU A 177 -12.73 6.34 1.37
N ASN A 178 -11.98 5.36 0.86
CA ASN A 178 -12.55 4.13 0.32
C ASN A 178 -13.11 3.25 1.44
N GLY A 179 -12.47 3.31 2.61
CA GLY A 179 -12.80 2.54 3.80
C GLY A 179 -11.54 2.13 4.55
N SER A 180 -11.71 1.26 5.53
CA SER A 180 -10.62 0.68 6.32
C SER A 180 -10.42 -0.79 6.00
N ILE A 181 -9.18 -1.23 6.01
CA ILE A 181 -8.79 -2.64 5.96
C ILE A 181 -7.88 -2.98 7.14
N TYR A 182 -8.04 -4.18 7.66
CA TYR A 182 -7.23 -4.76 8.71
C TYR A 182 -6.38 -5.85 8.08
N LEU A 183 -5.06 -5.79 8.27
CA LEU A 183 -4.12 -6.81 7.83
C LEU A 183 -3.57 -7.52 9.07
N PHE A 184 -3.62 -8.84 9.09
CA PHE A 184 -3.24 -9.67 10.25
C PHE A 184 -1.91 -10.38 9.99
N GLU A 185 -1.13 -10.63 11.04
CA GLU A 185 0.21 -11.25 10.90
C GLU A 185 0.22 -12.67 10.30
N ASP A 186 -0.94 -13.33 10.28
CA ASP A 186 -1.13 -14.64 9.65
C ASP A 186 -1.40 -14.57 8.13
N GLY A 187 -1.34 -13.37 7.54
CA GLY A 187 -1.57 -13.14 6.12
C GLY A 187 -3.05 -12.97 5.74
N THR A 188 -3.97 -12.99 6.72
CA THR A 188 -5.39 -12.71 6.46
C THR A 188 -5.69 -11.21 6.47
N PHE A 189 -6.86 -10.83 5.92
CA PHE A 189 -7.34 -9.44 5.96
C PHE A 189 -8.87 -9.37 6.14
N GLY A 190 -9.37 -8.20 6.55
CA GLY A 190 -10.81 -7.94 6.69
C GLY A 190 -11.16 -6.46 6.68
N ASN A 191 -12.43 -6.12 6.44
CA ASN A 191 -12.92 -4.73 6.37
C ASN A 191 -13.54 -4.23 7.68
N THR A 192 -13.72 -5.11 8.65
CA THR A 192 -14.25 -4.81 9.98
C THR A 192 -13.32 -5.36 11.05
N LEU A 193 -13.26 -4.69 12.20
CA LEU A 193 -12.70 -5.30 13.40
C LEU A 193 -13.53 -6.54 13.75
N PRO A 194 -12.90 -7.66 14.14
CA PRO A 194 -13.59 -8.80 14.73
C PRO A 194 -14.50 -8.31 15.87
N GLU A 195 -15.76 -8.76 15.90
CA GLU A 195 -16.82 -8.17 16.74
C GLU A 195 -16.55 -8.22 18.24
N GLU A 196 -15.68 -9.13 18.69
CA GLU A 196 -15.29 -9.31 20.09
C GLU A 196 -14.71 -8.02 20.74
N TYR A 197 -14.26 -7.05 19.94
CA TYR A 197 -13.77 -5.75 20.41
C TYR A 197 -14.84 -4.67 20.62
N LYS A 198 -16.06 -4.85 20.10
CA LYS A 198 -17.16 -3.87 20.32
C LYS A 198 -17.62 -3.90 21.77
N GLU A 199 -17.48 -5.04 22.46
CA GLU A 199 -17.96 -5.21 23.84
C GLU A 199 -17.01 -4.62 24.89
N GLU A 200 -15.69 -4.77 24.73
CA GLU A 200 -14.73 -4.21 25.71
C GLU A 200 -14.72 -2.67 25.71
N LYS A 201 -14.78 -2.03 24.54
CA LYS A 201 -14.96 -0.56 24.46
C LYS A 201 -16.32 -0.08 24.97
N ASN A 202 -17.34 -0.93 25.01
CA ASN A 202 -18.62 -0.59 25.63
C ASN A 202 -18.61 -0.78 27.15
N LYS A 203 -17.74 -1.64 27.69
CA LYS A 203 -17.52 -1.78 29.14
C LYS A 203 -16.62 -0.68 29.71
N GLU A 204 -15.70 -0.11 28.93
CA GLU A 204 -14.85 1.03 29.33
C GLU A 204 -15.47 2.42 29.12
N LYS A 205 -16.65 2.53 28.51
CA LYS A 205 -17.37 3.81 28.35
C LYS A 205 -18.15 4.20 29.62
N GLN A 206 -17.42 4.46 30.70
CA GLN A 206 -17.80 5.54 31.60
C GLN A 206 -17.40 6.89 30.97
N PRO A 207 -18.17 7.97 31.15
CA PRO A 207 -18.09 9.13 30.27
C PRO A 207 -16.85 10.00 30.58
N LYS A 208 -15.80 9.91 29.77
CA LYS A 208 -14.79 10.97 29.67
C LYS A 208 -15.00 11.80 28.40
N LYS A 209 -15.61 12.97 28.65
CA LYS A 209 -15.82 14.17 27.83
C LYS A 209 -15.34 14.14 26.37
N LYS A 210 -16.32 14.40 25.48
CA LYS A 210 -16.17 14.91 24.11
C LYS A 210 -15.02 15.92 24.03
N GLY A 211 -13.95 15.60 23.31
CA GLY A 211 -12.83 16.53 23.12
C GLY A 211 -11.74 16.07 22.17
N PHE A 212 -11.60 14.76 21.92
CA PHE A 212 -10.47 14.26 21.14
C PHE A 212 -10.51 14.63 19.64
N PHE A 213 -11.70 14.57 19.01
CA PHE A 213 -11.86 14.95 17.60
C PHE A 213 -11.78 16.48 17.36
N GLN A 214 -12.10 17.31 18.35
CA GLN A 214 -11.89 18.76 18.24
C GLN A 214 -10.42 19.14 18.43
N LYS A 215 -9.62 18.34 19.13
CA LYS A 215 -8.22 18.66 19.41
C LYS A 215 -7.32 18.54 18.18
N ILE A 216 -7.60 17.60 17.28
CA ILE A 216 -6.88 17.46 16.01
C ILE A 216 -7.17 18.66 15.10
N ILE A 217 -8.43 19.10 15.01
CA ILE A 217 -8.83 20.29 14.23
C ILE A 217 -8.31 21.60 14.86
N TRP A 218 -8.11 21.65 16.18
CA TRP A 218 -7.66 22.86 16.88
C TRP A 218 -6.14 23.07 16.84
N ILE A 219 -5.34 22.00 16.76
CA ILE A 219 -3.87 22.11 16.66
C ILE A 219 -3.44 22.71 15.31
N GLU A 220 -4.16 22.44 14.22
CA GLU A 220 -3.86 23.03 12.90
C GLU A 220 -4.20 24.52 12.80
N ARG A 221 -5.25 25.01 13.48
CA ARG A 221 -5.62 26.45 13.44
C ARG A 221 -4.61 27.39 14.13
N ARG A 222 -3.71 26.88 14.98
CA ARG A 222 -2.69 27.73 15.65
C ARG A 222 -1.39 27.92 14.87
N LYS A 223 -1.13 27.15 13.80
CA LYS A 223 0.07 27.34 12.96
C LYS A 223 -0.11 28.38 11.85
N ILE A 224 -1.33 28.90 11.63
CA ILE A 224 -1.67 29.81 10.52
C ILE A 224 -2.15 31.19 11.01
N MET A 225 -1.58 31.71 12.11
CA MET A 225 -1.76 33.12 12.46
C MET A 225 -0.43 33.88 12.31
N PRO A 226 -0.34 34.89 11.43
CA PRO A 226 0.85 35.73 11.36
C PRO A 226 0.96 36.53 12.65
N LYS A 227 2.16 36.52 13.26
CA LYS A 227 2.51 37.40 14.38
C LYS A 227 2.29 38.85 13.94
N ARG A 228 1.27 39.51 14.49
CA ARG A 228 1.19 40.97 14.44
C ARG A 228 2.38 41.52 15.23
N LYS A 229 3.26 42.25 14.56
CA LYS A 229 4.29 43.07 15.19
C LYS A 229 3.57 44.21 15.92
N CYS A 230 3.81 44.34 17.21
CA CYS A 230 3.74 45.63 17.91
C CYS A 230 5.07 46.36 17.70
#